data_AF-A0A5J4Y7H7-F1
#
_entry.id   AF-A0A5J4Y7H7-F1
#
_cell.length_a   1.000
_cell.length_b   1.000
_cell.length_c   1.000
_cell.angle_alpha   90.00
_cell.angle_beta   90.00
_cell.angle_gamma   90.00
#
_symmetry.space_group_name_H-M   'P 1'
#
loop_
_entity.id
_entity.type
_entity.pdbx_description
1 polymer ?
#
loop_
_entity_poly.entity_id
_entity_poly.type
_entity_poly.pdbx_seq_one_letter_code
_entity_poly.pdbx_strand_id
1 'polypeptide(L)'
;ELQEGTDISQALKGLVEDGQLGLAQRWADTLPCSFQIGLINHCVNVDRLKEAVRLVRHLKLQQTFPDIDDMYKQRTLARLIEKEQWAVAATYAGQDKNCQEQVVRAMALAGQLAQADEVREQFGLSKDVLDINSAEADAQRAAAAEAYLPLRLPASSVLFVVDEAMISRAREILQGVTMVGLDVEWKPNTTEEQNPASILQVATHSQVLLFDMLRLQESQALDTCLTTLLQSSSVVKLGCRLSDDVSKLHRSYPGMQAFQQASALLDLTGPWSLYMQTYNSQELQGRRRGAPVGLSNMAHSLLGKPLNKAMQASPAQFCSSQHLALA
;
A
#
# COMPACT_ATOMS: atom_id res chain seq x y z
N GLU A 1 47.58 12.31 4.34
CA GLU A 1 46.80 12.03 5.57
C GLU A 1 45.36 12.59 5.56
N LEU A 2 45.09 13.91 5.65
CA LEU A 2 43.68 14.40 5.71
C LEU A 2 42.85 14.17 4.43
N GLN A 3 43.46 14.20 3.24
CA GLN A 3 42.77 13.94 1.96
C GLN A 3 42.46 12.44 1.74
N GLU A 4 43.37 11.54 2.11
CA GLU A 4 43.17 10.08 1.95
C GLU A 4 42.04 9.54 2.84
N GLY A 5 41.91 10.04 4.08
CA GLY A 5 40.82 9.64 4.97
C GLY A 5 39.43 10.13 4.51
N THR A 6 39.36 11.24 3.78
CA THR A 6 38.10 11.76 3.23
C THR A 6 37.63 10.92 2.04
N ASP A 7 38.56 10.49 1.19
CA ASP A 7 38.29 9.67 -0.01
C ASP A 7 37.79 8.27 0.37
N ILE A 8 38.44 7.61 1.33
CA ILE A 8 38.01 6.28 1.83
C ILE A 8 36.60 6.34 2.43
N SER A 9 36.29 7.40 3.17
CA SER A 9 34.96 7.59 3.76
C SER A 9 33.88 7.80 2.70
N GLN A 10 34.19 8.53 1.61
CA GLN A 10 33.26 8.72 0.50
C GLN A 10 33.06 7.43 -0.29
N ALA A 11 34.13 6.68 -0.57
CA ALA A 11 34.06 5.42 -1.28
C ALA A 11 33.20 4.39 -0.53
N LEU A 12 33.34 4.28 0.79
CA LEU A 12 32.49 3.42 1.63
C LEU A 12 31.01 3.80 1.56
N LYS A 13 30.68 5.10 1.52
CA LYS A 13 29.30 5.58 1.37
C LYS A 13 28.73 5.21 -0.01
N GLY A 14 29.49 5.44 -1.07
CA GLY A 14 29.09 5.07 -2.43
C GLY A 14 28.77 3.57 -2.56
N LEU A 15 29.57 2.70 -1.92
CA LEU A 15 29.29 1.26 -1.90
C LEU A 15 27.96 0.90 -1.23
N VAL A 16 27.53 1.64 -0.20
CA VAL A 16 26.23 1.43 0.46
C VAL A 16 25.08 1.88 -0.44
N GLU A 17 25.25 3.03 -1.10
CA GLU A 17 24.26 3.60 -2.02
C GLU A 17 24.04 2.70 -3.25
N ASP A 18 25.12 2.14 -3.78
CA ASP A 18 25.11 1.19 -4.90
C ASP A 18 24.66 -0.23 -4.51
N GLY A 19 24.38 -0.47 -3.22
CA GLY A 19 23.95 -1.78 -2.71
C GLY A 19 25.07 -2.83 -2.64
N GLN A 20 26.34 -2.42 -2.78
CA GLN A 20 27.53 -3.27 -2.73
C GLN A 20 28.01 -3.54 -1.29
N LEU A 21 27.09 -3.97 -0.44
CA LEU A 21 27.32 -4.08 1.01
C LEU A 21 28.37 -5.14 1.39
N GLY A 22 28.46 -6.23 0.63
CA GLY A 22 29.50 -7.24 0.84
C GLY A 22 30.92 -6.73 0.52
N LEU A 23 31.04 -5.73 -0.37
CA LEU A 23 32.31 -5.08 -0.63
C LEU A 23 32.63 -4.05 0.47
N ALA A 24 31.64 -3.23 0.86
CA ALA A 24 31.76 -2.28 1.96
C ALA A 24 32.19 -2.97 3.27
N GLN A 25 31.61 -4.13 3.59
CA GLN A 25 31.97 -4.91 4.76
C GLN A 25 33.43 -5.41 4.70
N ARG A 26 33.85 -6.00 3.58
CA ARG A 26 35.23 -6.50 3.42
C ARG A 26 36.27 -5.38 3.51
N TRP A 27 35.95 -4.19 3.01
CA TRP A 27 36.81 -3.02 3.18
C TRP A 27 36.83 -2.52 4.62
N ALA A 28 35.67 -2.49 5.29
CA ALA A 28 35.60 -2.09 6.69
C ALA A 28 36.45 -2.99 7.61
N ASP A 29 36.56 -4.29 7.32
CA ASP A 29 37.38 -5.25 8.07
C ASP A 29 38.88 -4.88 8.10
N THR A 30 39.38 -4.20 7.05
CA THR A 30 40.80 -3.81 6.93
C THR A 30 41.07 -2.39 7.44
N LEU A 31 40.04 -1.65 7.81
CA LEU A 31 40.14 -0.23 8.15
C LEU A 31 40.09 0.01 9.66
N PRO A 32 40.64 1.15 10.15
CA PRO A 32 40.52 1.54 11.54
C PRO A 32 39.06 1.67 12.00
N CYS A 33 38.85 1.51 13.32
CA CYS A 33 37.53 1.56 13.95
C CYS A 33 36.73 2.85 13.64
N SER A 34 37.41 3.99 13.43
CA SER A 34 36.76 5.25 13.04
C SER A 34 35.98 5.14 11.71
N PHE A 35 36.53 4.45 10.71
CA PHE A 35 35.88 4.23 9.41
C PHE A 35 34.74 3.21 9.51
N GLN A 36 34.91 2.19 10.34
CA GLN A 36 33.87 1.20 10.63
C GLN A 36 32.64 1.86 11.27
N ILE A 37 32.86 2.71 12.27
CA ILE A 37 31.82 3.52 12.91
C ILE A 37 31.17 4.47 11.89
N GLY A 38 31.97 5.12 11.05
CA GLY A 38 31.49 6.00 9.98
C GLY A 38 30.57 5.30 8.97
N LEU A 39 30.91 4.06 8.56
CA LEU A 39 30.09 3.23 7.70
C LEU A 39 28.75 2.87 8.35
N ILE A 40 28.77 2.44 9.63
CA ILE A 40 27.56 2.08 10.37
C ILE A 40 26.65 3.31 10.52
N ASN A 41 27.20 4.47 10.90
CA ASN A 41 26.46 5.72 10.97
C ASN A 41 25.83 6.10 9.64
N HIS A 42 26.54 5.92 8.53
CA HIS A 42 25.98 6.16 7.22
C HIS A 42 24.81 5.21 6.91
N CYS A 43 24.94 3.91 7.19
CA CYS A 43 23.84 2.95 7.06
C CYS A 43 22.60 3.36 7.86
N VAL A 44 22.78 3.85 9.10
CA VAL A 44 21.68 4.37 9.93
C VAL A 44 21.03 5.59 9.28
N ASN A 45 21.84 6.52 8.75
CA ASN A 45 21.37 7.75 8.10
C ASN A 45 20.58 7.48 6.82
N VAL A 46 20.93 6.44 6.05
CA VAL A 46 20.21 6.05 4.82
C VAL A 46 19.15 4.96 5.05
N ASP A 47 18.74 4.76 6.31
CA ASP A 47 17.70 3.80 6.73
C ASP A 47 17.97 2.33 6.31
N ARG A 48 19.25 1.94 6.27
CA ARG A 48 19.74 0.57 6.06
C ARG A 48 20.02 -0.10 7.41
N LEU A 49 19.02 -0.12 8.28
CA LEU A 49 19.19 -0.56 9.68
C LEU A 49 19.48 -2.05 9.82
N LYS A 50 18.93 -2.90 8.95
CA LYS A 50 19.22 -4.34 8.95
C LYS A 50 20.70 -4.60 8.67
N GLU A 51 21.25 -3.84 7.75
CA GLU A 51 22.66 -3.87 7.36
C GLU A 51 23.53 -3.30 8.49
N ALA A 52 23.12 -2.19 9.11
CA ALA A 52 23.81 -1.62 10.27
C ALA A 52 23.92 -2.62 11.43
N VAL A 53 22.82 -3.29 11.79
CA VAL A 53 22.80 -4.35 12.82
C VAL A 53 23.79 -5.47 12.47
N ARG A 54 23.79 -5.93 11.22
CA ARG A 54 24.72 -6.97 10.75
C ARG A 54 26.18 -6.54 10.89
N LEU A 55 26.49 -5.30 10.49
CA LEU A 55 27.83 -4.75 10.60
C LEU A 55 28.28 -4.61 12.06
N VAL A 56 27.42 -4.10 12.94
CA VAL A 56 27.71 -3.98 14.39
C VAL A 56 28.07 -5.35 14.99
N ARG A 57 27.32 -6.40 14.66
CA ARG A 57 27.58 -7.76 15.14
C ARG A 57 28.88 -8.34 14.57
N HIS A 58 29.11 -8.16 13.26
CA HIS A 58 30.30 -8.65 12.56
C HIS A 58 31.58 -7.98 13.08
N LEU A 59 31.56 -6.66 13.20
CA LEU A 59 32.70 -5.84 13.64
C LEU A 59 32.85 -5.79 15.16
N LYS A 60 31.95 -6.44 15.91
CA LYS A 60 31.94 -6.51 17.38
C LYS A 60 31.87 -5.12 18.05
N LEU A 61 31.05 -4.23 17.51
CA LEU A 61 30.89 -2.84 17.98
C LEU A 61 29.63 -2.64 18.83
N GLN A 62 29.13 -3.67 19.51
CA GLN A 62 27.90 -3.60 20.29
C GLN A 62 27.96 -2.57 21.43
N GLN A 63 29.15 -2.37 22.02
CA GLN A 63 29.34 -1.35 23.07
C GLN A 63 29.23 0.07 22.51
N THR A 64 29.60 0.29 21.25
CA THR A 64 29.50 1.59 20.57
C THR A 64 28.07 1.86 20.09
N PHE A 65 27.32 0.80 19.77
CA PHE A 65 25.96 0.87 19.26
C PHE A 65 25.03 -0.06 20.06
N PRO A 66 24.81 0.21 21.37
CA PRO A 66 24.00 -0.67 22.22
C PRO A 66 22.55 -0.75 21.77
N ASP A 67 22.01 0.34 21.23
CA ASP A 67 20.59 0.49 20.91
C ASP A 67 20.25 0.12 19.46
N ILE A 68 21.22 -0.38 18.66
CA ILE A 68 21.00 -0.57 17.21
C ILE A 68 19.94 -1.63 16.91
N ASP A 69 19.90 -2.69 17.72
CA ASP A 69 18.93 -3.78 17.59
C ASP A 69 17.52 -3.28 17.95
N ASP A 70 17.39 -2.51 19.03
CA ASP A 70 16.14 -1.88 19.44
C ASP A 70 15.67 -0.85 18.41
N MET A 71 16.56 -0.01 17.90
CA MET A 71 16.25 0.95 16.84
C MET A 71 15.75 0.25 15.57
N TYR A 72 16.42 -0.82 15.14
CA TYR A 72 15.96 -1.62 14.00
C TYR A 72 14.58 -2.24 14.26
N LYS A 73 14.36 -2.77 15.45
CA LYS A 73 13.09 -3.37 15.84
C LYS A 73 11.95 -2.36 15.85
N GLN A 74 12.15 -1.20 16.50
CA GLN A 74 11.17 -0.13 16.59
C GLN A 74 10.83 0.45 15.21
N ARG A 75 11.82 0.73 14.35
CA ARG A 75 11.54 1.22 12.98
C ARG A 75 10.82 0.18 12.12
N THR A 76 11.18 -1.09 12.26
CA THR A 76 10.49 -2.16 11.53
C THR A 76 9.05 -2.27 11.98
N LEU A 77 8.79 -2.25 13.29
CA LEU A 77 7.45 -2.30 13.86
C LEU A 77 6.61 -1.09 13.44
N ALA A 78 7.15 0.12 13.56
CA ALA A 78 6.48 1.36 13.14
C ALA A 78 6.05 1.30 11.67
N ARG A 79 6.91 0.79 10.77
CA ARG A 79 6.57 0.61 9.35
C ARG A 79 5.48 -0.44 9.11
N LEU A 80 5.40 -1.48 9.94
CA LEU A 80 4.33 -2.48 9.85
C LEU A 80 2.99 -1.90 10.33
N ILE A 81 3.03 -1.12 11.42
CA ILE A 81 1.88 -0.38 11.98
C ILE A 81 1.37 0.67 10.99
N GLU A 82 2.26 1.48 10.41
CA GLU A 82 1.92 2.49 9.39
C GLU A 82 1.20 1.88 8.18
N LYS A 83 1.53 0.63 7.84
CA LYS A 83 0.92 -0.12 6.74
C LYS A 83 -0.28 -0.96 7.17
N GLU A 84 -0.70 -0.84 8.43
CA GLU A 84 -1.79 -1.61 9.04
C GLU A 84 -1.64 -3.14 8.88
N GLN A 85 -0.39 -3.63 8.83
CA GLN A 85 -0.11 -5.06 8.70
C GLN A 85 -0.17 -5.75 10.07
N TRP A 86 -1.34 -5.69 10.73
CA TRP A 86 -1.52 -6.04 12.15
C TRP A 86 -1.08 -7.46 12.50
N ALA A 87 -1.47 -8.46 11.71
CA ALA A 87 -1.07 -9.85 11.95
C ALA A 87 0.46 -10.03 11.88
N VAL A 88 1.12 -9.36 10.93
CA VAL A 88 2.58 -9.41 10.79
C VAL A 88 3.26 -8.63 11.91
N ALA A 89 2.71 -7.47 12.29
CA ALA A 89 3.21 -6.66 13.40
C ALA A 89 3.10 -7.40 14.75
N ALA A 90 1.97 -8.07 14.99
CA ALA A 90 1.74 -8.90 16.17
C ALA A 90 2.72 -10.07 16.23
N THR A 91 2.91 -10.77 15.11
CA THR A 91 3.92 -11.85 15.00
C THR A 91 5.34 -11.32 15.25
N TYR A 92 5.66 -10.15 14.70
CA TYR A 92 6.97 -9.51 14.84
C TYR A 92 7.25 -9.02 16.27
N ALA A 93 6.23 -8.52 16.97
CA ALA A 93 6.33 -8.12 18.38
C ALA A 93 6.75 -9.30 19.28
N GLY A 94 6.28 -10.51 18.95
CA GLY A 94 6.68 -11.74 19.65
C GLY A 94 6.33 -11.68 21.13
N GLN A 95 7.34 -11.79 22.00
CA GLN A 95 7.20 -11.74 23.48
C GLN A 95 7.58 -10.39 24.08
N ASP A 96 7.91 -9.39 23.26
CA ASP A 96 8.29 -8.07 23.74
C ASP A 96 7.04 -7.27 24.10
N LYS A 97 6.81 -7.10 25.41
CA LYS A 97 5.64 -6.39 25.94
C LYS A 97 5.49 -4.96 25.42
N ASN A 98 6.59 -4.23 25.27
CA ASN A 98 6.52 -2.86 24.75
C ASN A 98 6.05 -2.87 23.28
N CYS A 99 6.59 -3.77 22.47
CA CYS A 99 6.13 -3.93 21.09
C CYS A 99 4.67 -4.40 21.01
N GLN A 100 4.25 -5.33 21.86
CA GLN A 100 2.86 -5.81 21.92
C GLN A 100 1.89 -4.68 22.28
N GLU A 101 2.21 -3.90 23.32
CA GLU A 101 1.39 -2.74 23.73
C GLU A 101 1.30 -1.69 22.63
N GLN A 102 2.39 -1.41 21.92
CA GLN A 102 2.40 -0.49 20.78
C GLN A 102 1.47 -0.96 19.65
N VAL A 103 1.49 -2.25 19.31
CA VAL A 103 0.60 -2.81 18.28
C VAL A 103 -0.86 -2.65 18.69
N VAL A 104 -1.21 -3.05 19.91
CA VAL A 104 -2.59 -2.98 20.42
C VAL A 104 -3.08 -1.53 20.49
N ARG A 105 -2.26 -0.61 21.01
CA ARG A 105 -2.58 0.83 21.05
C ARG A 105 -2.79 1.39 19.65
N ALA A 106 -1.91 1.06 18.71
CA ALA A 106 -2.03 1.52 17.34
C ALA A 106 -3.27 0.99 16.63
N MET A 107 -3.63 -0.29 16.83
CA MET A 107 -4.88 -0.86 16.30
C MET A 107 -6.11 -0.13 16.82
N ALA A 108 -6.14 0.17 18.12
CA ALA A 108 -7.24 0.89 18.72
C ALA A 108 -7.31 2.37 18.29
N LEU A 109 -6.17 3.04 18.14
CA LEU A 109 -6.08 4.39 17.53
C LEU A 109 -6.56 4.40 16.07
N ALA A 110 -6.33 3.31 15.34
CA ALA A 110 -6.87 3.09 13.99
C ALA A 110 -8.38 2.75 13.97
N GLY A 111 -9.04 2.71 15.13
CA GLY A 111 -10.46 2.42 15.27
C GLY A 111 -10.82 0.93 15.24
N GLN A 112 -9.83 0.03 15.20
CA GLN A 112 -10.03 -1.42 15.17
C GLN A 112 -10.22 -2.01 16.58
N LEU A 113 -11.12 -1.43 17.38
CA LEU A 113 -11.24 -1.72 18.83
C LEU A 113 -11.47 -3.20 19.13
N ALA A 114 -12.33 -3.88 18.37
CA ALA A 114 -12.62 -5.30 18.57
C ALA A 114 -11.41 -6.19 18.30
N GLN A 115 -10.67 -5.92 17.21
CA GLN A 115 -9.46 -6.68 16.87
C GLN A 115 -8.32 -6.35 17.83
N ALA A 116 -8.21 -5.10 18.28
CA ALA A 116 -7.24 -4.67 19.27
C ALA A 116 -7.46 -5.41 20.61
N ASP A 117 -8.72 -5.57 21.04
CA ASP A 117 -9.04 -6.31 22.26
C ASP A 117 -8.74 -7.81 22.13
N GLU A 118 -9.03 -8.42 20.98
CA GLU A 118 -8.66 -9.82 20.71
C GLU A 118 -7.14 -10.03 20.77
N VAL A 119 -6.37 -9.18 20.09
CA VAL A 119 -4.90 -9.26 20.09
C VAL A 119 -4.33 -8.99 21.50
N ARG A 120 -4.93 -8.04 22.25
CA ARG A 120 -4.59 -7.77 23.65
C ARG A 120 -4.74 -9.03 24.51
N GLU A 121 -5.85 -9.76 24.36
CA GLU A 121 -6.10 -11.01 25.10
C GLU A 121 -5.10 -12.10 24.73
N GLN A 122 -4.79 -12.25 23.44
CA GLN A 122 -3.77 -13.19 22.98
C GLN A 122 -2.39 -12.90 23.58
N PHE A 123 -2.06 -11.61 23.77
CA PHE A 123 -0.83 -11.19 24.43
C PHE A 123 -0.89 -11.19 25.96
N GLY A 124 -2.07 -11.38 26.56
CA GLY A 124 -2.26 -11.33 28.01
C GLY A 124 -2.02 -9.94 28.62
N LEU A 125 -2.30 -8.87 27.87
CA LEU A 125 -2.10 -7.48 28.32
C LEU A 125 -3.30 -6.93 29.11
N SER A 126 -3.05 -5.95 29.98
CA SER A 126 -4.09 -5.25 30.74
C SER A 126 -5.04 -4.47 29.83
N LYS A 127 -6.31 -4.33 30.25
CA LYS A 127 -7.30 -3.49 29.54
C LYS A 127 -6.91 -2.01 29.48
N ASP A 128 -6.07 -1.54 30.40
CA ASP A 128 -5.57 -0.16 30.43
C ASP A 128 -4.79 0.22 29.16
N VAL A 129 -4.29 -0.77 28.41
CA VAL A 129 -3.62 -0.54 27.12
C VAL A 129 -4.59 0.02 26.07
N LEU A 130 -5.89 -0.27 26.20
CA LEU A 130 -6.96 0.23 25.33
C LEU A 130 -7.60 1.51 25.85
N ASP A 131 -7.18 2.02 27.02
CA ASP A 131 -7.63 3.32 27.53
C ASP A 131 -6.92 4.45 26.77
N ILE A 132 -7.36 4.62 25.53
CA ILE A 132 -6.87 5.64 24.62
C ILE A 132 -7.85 6.80 24.71
N ASN A 133 -7.31 7.99 24.97
CA ASN A 133 -8.10 9.20 24.99
C ASN A 133 -8.80 9.37 23.63
N SER A 134 -10.13 9.45 23.63
CA SER A 134 -10.92 9.61 22.40
C SER A 134 -10.46 10.82 21.58
N ALA A 135 -9.99 11.89 22.23
CA ALA A 135 -9.44 13.07 21.56
C ALA A 135 -8.12 12.78 20.83
N GLU A 136 -7.27 11.90 21.37
CA GLU A 136 -6.02 11.47 20.74
C GLU A 136 -6.31 10.57 19.53
N ALA A 137 -7.27 9.64 19.67
CA ALA A 137 -7.73 8.83 18.54
C ALA A 137 -8.39 9.68 17.44
N ASP A 138 -9.15 10.71 17.79
CA ASP A 138 -9.74 11.65 16.84
C ASP A 138 -8.67 12.48 16.14
N ALA A 139 -7.69 13.00 16.87
CA ALA A 139 -6.57 13.76 16.31
C ALA A 139 -5.72 12.89 15.36
N GLN A 140 -5.44 11.64 15.73
CA GLN A 140 -4.68 10.70 14.90
C GLN A 140 -5.43 10.35 13.61
N ARG A 141 -6.75 10.11 13.69
CA ARG A 141 -7.61 9.87 12.52
C ARG A 141 -7.68 11.09 11.61
N ALA A 142 -7.80 12.29 12.18
CA ALA A 142 -7.77 13.53 11.42
C ALA A 142 -6.43 13.76 10.72
N ALA A 143 -5.31 13.51 11.42
CA ALA A 143 -3.96 13.60 10.85
C ALA A 143 -3.75 12.57 9.72
N ALA A 144 -4.20 11.33 9.90
CA ALA A 144 -4.16 10.30 8.86
C ALA A 144 -5.02 10.69 7.65
N ALA A 145 -6.23 11.18 7.87
CA ALA A 145 -7.11 11.66 6.79
C ALA A 145 -6.49 12.85 6.02
N GLU A 146 -5.74 13.71 6.70
CA GLU A 146 -5.03 14.83 6.07
C GLU A 146 -3.77 14.38 5.33
N ALA A 147 -3.13 13.28 5.74
CA ALA A 147 -1.90 12.77 5.11
C ALA A 147 -2.12 12.16 3.73
N TYR A 148 -3.32 11.65 3.45
CA TYR A 148 -3.66 10.93 2.22
C TYR A 148 -4.65 11.71 1.35
N LEU A 149 -4.74 11.33 0.08
CA LEU A 149 -5.70 11.92 -0.85
C LEU A 149 -7.13 11.51 -0.45
N PRO A 150 -8.03 12.45 -0.15
CA PRO A 150 -9.42 12.12 0.18
C PRO A 150 -10.25 11.85 -1.08
N LEU A 151 -11.28 11.02 -0.95
CA LEU A 151 -12.36 10.97 -1.93
C LEU A 151 -13.11 12.30 -1.88
N ARG A 152 -13.07 13.07 -2.98
CA ARG A 152 -13.71 14.40 -3.07
C ARG A 152 -15.22 14.34 -3.33
N LEU A 153 -15.79 13.14 -3.40
CA LEU A 153 -17.23 12.91 -3.56
C LEU A 153 -17.87 12.62 -2.20
N PRO A 154 -19.10 13.08 -1.95
CA PRO A 154 -19.81 12.75 -0.72
C PRO A 154 -20.14 11.25 -0.70
N ALA A 155 -20.31 10.67 0.49
CA ALA A 155 -20.68 9.25 0.63
C ALA A 155 -21.98 8.89 -0.13
N SER A 156 -22.92 9.84 -0.26
CA SER A 156 -24.15 9.66 -1.05
C SER A 156 -23.92 9.48 -2.54
N SER A 157 -22.73 9.80 -3.05
CA SER A 157 -22.33 9.58 -4.43
C SER A 157 -21.71 8.21 -4.68
N VAL A 158 -21.57 7.39 -3.62
CA VAL A 158 -21.11 6.00 -3.73
C VAL A 158 -22.33 5.08 -3.72
N LEU A 159 -22.53 4.36 -4.83
CA LEU A 159 -23.58 3.35 -4.95
C LEU A 159 -22.95 1.96 -4.90
N PHE A 160 -23.25 1.24 -3.82
CA PHE A 160 -22.98 -0.18 -3.72
C PHE A 160 -24.02 -0.94 -4.54
N VAL A 161 -23.59 -1.69 -5.54
CA VAL A 161 -24.45 -2.44 -6.45
C VAL A 161 -24.42 -3.90 -6.03
N VAL A 162 -25.45 -4.32 -5.27
CA VAL A 162 -25.55 -5.67 -4.68
C VAL A 162 -26.77 -6.47 -5.15
N ASP A 163 -27.67 -5.86 -5.93
CA ASP A 163 -28.87 -6.50 -6.47
C ASP A 163 -29.31 -5.87 -7.82
N GLU A 164 -30.36 -6.44 -8.42
CA GLU A 164 -30.86 -5.99 -9.73
C GLU A 164 -31.45 -4.57 -9.72
N ALA A 165 -32.07 -4.14 -8.62
CA ALA A 165 -32.60 -2.78 -8.54
C ALA A 165 -31.47 -1.74 -8.58
N MET A 166 -30.36 -2.04 -7.90
CA MET A 166 -29.16 -1.22 -7.94
C MET A 166 -28.44 -1.29 -9.29
N ILE A 167 -28.50 -2.42 -10.00
CA ILE A 167 -28.02 -2.52 -11.39
C ILE A 167 -28.81 -1.59 -12.31
N SER A 168 -30.14 -1.54 -12.19
CA SER A 168 -30.97 -0.58 -12.93
C SER A 168 -30.54 0.87 -12.66
N ARG A 169 -30.29 1.21 -11.39
CA ARG A 169 -29.79 2.54 -11.03
C ARG A 169 -28.40 2.82 -11.58
N ALA A 170 -27.50 1.84 -11.57
CA ALA A 170 -26.16 1.97 -12.14
C ALA A 170 -26.23 2.22 -13.65
N ARG A 171 -27.13 1.55 -14.38
CA ARG A 171 -27.36 1.80 -15.81
C ARG A 171 -27.79 3.23 -16.10
N GLU A 172 -28.68 3.80 -15.29
CA GLU A 172 -29.10 5.19 -15.43
C GLU A 172 -27.93 6.16 -15.21
N ILE A 173 -27.10 5.90 -14.20
CA ILE A 173 -25.91 6.72 -13.91
C ILE A 173 -24.89 6.66 -15.05
N LEU A 174 -24.71 5.47 -15.65
CA LEU A 174 -23.79 5.25 -16.76
C LEU A 174 -24.33 5.73 -18.10
N GLN A 175 -25.60 6.13 -18.18
CA GLN A 175 -26.18 6.61 -19.43
C GLN A 175 -25.57 7.95 -19.83
N GLY A 176 -24.99 8.00 -21.03
CA GLY A 176 -24.44 9.25 -21.60
C GLY A 176 -23.07 9.65 -21.04
N VAL A 177 -22.45 8.83 -20.18
CA VAL A 177 -21.05 9.06 -19.77
C VAL A 177 -20.13 8.83 -20.97
N THR A 178 -19.10 9.65 -21.09
CA THR A 178 -18.08 9.52 -22.14
C THR A 178 -16.76 8.98 -21.62
N MET A 179 -16.62 8.91 -20.29
CA MET A 179 -15.41 8.48 -19.62
C MET A 179 -15.74 7.91 -18.23
N VAL A 180 -15.05 6.84 -17.86
CA VAL A 180 -15.10 6.23 -16.53
C VAL A 180 -13.70 5.84 -16.07
N GLY A 181 -13.45 5.89 -14.77
CA GLY A 181 -12.33 5.22 -14.11
C GLY A 181 -12.72 3.79 -13.74
N LEU A 182 -11.80 2.84 -13.90
CA LEU A 182 -11.95 1.43 -13.56
C LEU A 182 -10.84 0.99 -12.61
N ASP A 183 -11.23 0.16 -11.65
CA ASP A 183 -10.31 -0.57 -10.76
C ASP A 183 -10.98 -1.87 -10.29
N VAL A 184 -10.18 -2.89 -9.97
CA VAL A 184 -10.69 -4.22 -9.58
C VAL A 184 -9.98 -4.72 -8.34
N GLU A 185 -10.78 -5.08 -7.34
CA GLU A 185 -10.30 -5.76 -6.13
C GLU A 185 -10.62 -7.26 -6.22
N TRP A 186 -9.80 -8.07 -5.56
CA TRP A 186 -9.94 -9.52 -5.58
C TRP A 186 -9.63 -10.15 -4.21
N LYS A 187 -10.11 -11.38 -3.98
CA LYS A 187 -9.92 -12.04 -2.68
C LYS A 187 -8.43 -12.27 -2.36
N PRO A 188 -7.95 -12.08 -1.12
CA PRO A 188 -6.57 -12.42 -0.76
C PRO A 188 -6.29 -13.93 -0.94
N ASN A 189 -5.12 -14.29 -1.45
CA ASN A 189 -4.74 -15.68 -1.77
C ASN A 189 -4.51 -16.54 -0.51
N THR A 190 -5.08 -17.74 -0.49
CA THR A 190 -4.51 -18.92 0.19
C THR A 190 -3.95 -19.95 -0.82
N THR A 191 -4.49 -20.01 -2.05
CA THR A 191 -3.95 -20.70 -3.24
C THR A 191 -4.41 -19.98 -4.53
N GLU A 192 -3.72 -20.17 -5.67
CA GLU A 192 -4.01 -19.45 -6.94
C GLU A 192 -5.39 -19.73 -7.54
N GLU A 193 -6.03 -20.84 -7.17
CA GLU A 193 -7.30 -21.31 -7.78
C GLU A 193 -8.56 -20.66 -7.17
N GLN A 194 -8.47 -19.97 -6.03
CA GLN A 194 -9.65 -19.48 -5.26
C GLN A 194 -9.71 -17.96 -5.09
N ASN A 195 -9.10 -17.22 -6.02
CA ASN A 195 -9.07 -15.76 -5.96
C ASN A 195 -9.84 -15.15 -7.13
N PRO A 196 -11.18 -15.10 -7.09
CA PRO A 196 -11.95 -14.34 -8.06
C PRO A 196 -11.83 -12.83 -7.78
N ALA A 197 -12.00 -12.02 -8.82
CA ALA A 197 -12.38 -10.62 -8.66
C ALA A 197 -13.61 -10.54 -7.74
N SER A 198 -13.62 -9.60 -6.81
CA SER A 198 -14.69 -9.50 -5.82
C SER A 198 -15.44 -8.19 -5.91
N ILE A 199 -14.75 -7.10 -6.25
CA ILE A 199 -15.35 -5.78 -6.42
C ILE A 199 -14.85 -5.20 -7.73
N LEU A 200 -15.78 -4.81 -8.60
CA LEU A 200 -15.49 -3.96 -9.75
C LEU A 200 -15.89 -2.54 -9.38
N GLN A 201 -14.95 -1.61 -9.48
CA GLN A 201 -15.16 -0.20 -9.21
C GLN A 201 -15.30 0.54 -10.55
N VAL A 202 -16.36 1.35 -10.68
CA VAL A 202 -16.57 2.22 -11.84
C VAL A 202 -16.85 3.63 -11.35
N ALA A 203 -15.92 4.55 -11.59
CA ALA A 203 -16.04 5.95 -11.22
C ALA A 203 -16.42 6.80 -12.44
N THR A 204 -17.47 7.61 -12.31
CA THR A 204 -17.77 8.72 -13.22
C THR A 204 -17.19 10.01 -12.63
N HIS A 205 -17.44 11.15 -13.28
CA HIS A 205 -17.06 12.45 -12.70
C HIS A 205 -17.76 12.75 -11.36
N SER A 206 -18.94 12.19 -11.10
CA SER A 206 -19.77 12.54 -9.95
C SER A 206 -20.25 11.38 -9.08
N GLN A 207 -20.06 10.13 -9.52
CA GLN A 207 -20.54 8.93 -8.83
C GLN A 207 -19.48 7.85 -8.84
N VAL A 208 -19.44 7.02 -7.79
CA VAL A 208 -18.66 5.78 -7.73
C VAL A 208 -19.61 4.61 -7.61
N LEU A 209 -19.48 3.63 -8.49
CA LEU A 209 -20.27 2.40 -8.51
C LEU A 209 -19.38 1.25 -8.05
N LEU A 210 -19.82 0.50 -7.06
CA LEU A 210 -19.08 -0.62 -6.49
C LEU A 210 -19.91 -1.89 -6.67
N PHE A 211 -19.57 -2.66 -7.69
CA PHE A 211 -20.29 -3.89 -8.03
C PHE A 211 -19.78 -5.05 -7.19
N ASP A 212 -20.67 -5.69 -6.43
CA ASP A 212 -20.39 -6.95 -5.73
C ASP A 212 -20.37 -8.10 -6.74
N MET A 213 -19.20 -8.35 -7.30
CA MET A 213 -19.03 -9.35 -8.36
C MET A 213 -19.25 -10.76 -7.84
N LEU A 214 -19.02 -11.03 -6.55
CA LEU A 214 -19.26 -12.36 -5.96
C LEU A 214 -20.76 -12.65 -5.86
N ARG A 215 -21.54 -11.65 -5.48
CA ARG A 215 -22.99 -11.79 -5.32
C ARG A 215 -23.73 -11.77 -6.66
N LEU A 216 -23.24 -11.00 -7.62
CA LEU A 216 -23.93 -10.72 -8.89
C LEU A 216 -23.42 -11.53 -10.08
N GLN A 217 -22.49 -12.48 -9.87
CA GLN A 217 -21.84 -13.24 -10.95
C GLN A 217 -22.79 -13.94 -11.93
N GLU A 218 -23.99 -14.34 -11.49
CA GLU A 218 -25.00 -15.01 -12.34
C GLU A 218 -26.05 -14.03 -12.92
N SER A 219 -25.94 -12.72 -12.65
CA SER A 219 -26.94 -11.74 -13.08
C SER A 219 -26.77 -11.37 -14.56
N GLN A 220 -27.74 -11.75 -15.38
CA GLN A 220 -27.80 -11.34 -16.79
C GLN A 220 -27.96 -9.81 -16.95
N ALA A 221 -28.65 -9.16 -16.00
CA ALA A 221 -28.79 -7.71 -15.98
C ALA A 221 -27.44 -7.02 -15.76
N LEU A 222 -26.59 -7.56 -14.86
CA LEU A 222 -25.23 -7.08 -14.67
C LEU A 222 -24.40 -7.27 -15.94
N ASP A 223 -24.42 -8.47 -16.53
CA ASP A 223 -23.65 -8.77 -17.74
C ASP A 223 -24.02 -7.82 -18.88
N THR A 224 -25.31 -7.57 -19.08
CA THR A 224 -25.81 -6.61 -20.09
C THR A 224 -25.33 -5.18 -19.79
N CYS A 225 -25.41 -4.75 -18.53
CA CYS A 225 -24.97 -3.43 -18.10
C CYS A 225 -23.48 -3.22 -18.37
N LEU A 226 -22.64 -4.15 -17.91
CA LEU A 226 -21.19 -4.07 -18.06
C LEU A 226 -20.74 -4.28 -19.51
N THR A 227 -21.41 -5.14 -20.28
CA THR A 227 -21.17 -5.30 -21.73
C THR A 227 -21.36 -3.96 -22.45
N THR A 228 -22.48 -3.27 -22.18
CA THR A 228 -22.78 -1.96 -22.77
C THR A 228 -21.68 -0.94 -22.45
N LEU A 229 -21.15 -0.95 -21.22
CA LEU A 229 -20.11 -0.03 -20.79
C LEU A 229 -18.72 -0.38 -21.37
N LEU A 230 -18.25 -1.60 -21.13
CA LEU A 230 -16.88 -2.04 -21.39
C LEU A 230 -16.61 -2.18 -22.90
N GLN A 231 -17.59 -2.64 -23.67
CA GLN A 231 -17.43 -2.84 -25.12
C GLN A 231 -17.69 -1.57 -25.93
N SER A 232 -18.32 -0.53 -25.34
CA SER A 232 -18.54 0.74 -26.03
C SER A 232 -17.23 1.43 -26.40
N SER A 233 -17.07 1.80 -27.67
CA SER A 233 -15.94 2.62 -28.15
C SER A 233 -16.14 4.12 -27.90
N SER A 234 -17.34 4.57 -27.54
CA SER A 234 -17.63 5.97 -27.22
C SER A 234 -17.38 6.33 -25.76
N VAL A 235 -17.15 5.34 -24.90
CA VAL A 235 -16.81 5.53 -23.48
C VAL A 235 -15.36 5.15 -23.26
N VAL A 236 -14.52 6.11 -22.87
CA VAL A 236 -13.13 5.85 -22.49
C VAL A 236 -13.07 5.23 -21.09
N LYS A 237 -12.34 4.14 -20.95
CA LYS A 237 -12.09 3.49 -19.65
C LYS A 237 -10.66 3.80 -19.21
N LEU A 238 -10.53 4.58 -18.16
CA LEU A 238 -9.27 4.95 -17.53
C LEU A 238 -8.92 3.97 -16.42
N GLY A 239 -7.64 3.69 -16.23
CA GLY A 239 -7.16 2.92 -15.07
C GLY A 239 -5.65 2.79 -15.09
N CYS A 240 -5.10 2.00 -14.16
CA CYS A 240 -3.67 1.73 -14.07
C CYS A 240 -3.44 0.23 -14.10
N ARG A 241 -2.66 -0.26 -15.07
CA ARG A 241 -2.46 -1.69 -15.29
C ARG A 241 -3.76 -2.41 -15.63
N LEU A 242 -4.59 -1.76 -16.45
CA LEU A 242 -5.91 -2.26 -16.85
C LEU A 242 -5.85 -3.66 -17.49
N SER A 243 -4.73 -4.02 -18.12
CA SER A 243 -4.54 -5.37 -18.66
C SER A 243 -4.66 -6.45 -17.59
N ASP A 244 -4.15 -6.19 -16.39
CA ASP A 244 -4.19 -7.11 -15.26
C ASP A 244 -5.62 -7.25 -14.75
N ASP A 245 -6.34 -6.13 -14.63
CA ASP A 245 -7.74 -6.07 -14.19
C ASP A 245 -8.68 -6.78 -15.17
N VAL A 246 -8.57 -6.48 -16.47
CA VAL A 246 -9.40 -7.11 -17.51
C VAL A 246 -9.12 -8.61 -17.58
N SER A 247 -7.85 -9.02 -17.50
CA SER A 247 -7.47 -10.43 -17.46
C SER A 247 -7.98 -11.14 -16.20
N LYS A 248 -8.06 -10.42 -15.08
CA LYS A 248 -8.60 -10.94 -13.82
C LYS A 248 -10.11 -11.14 -13.90
N LEU A 249 -10.86 -10.16 -14.42
CA LEU A 249 -12.30 -10.26 -14.63
C LEU A 249 -12.66 -11.40 -15.58
N HIS A 250 -11.97 -11.49 -16.73
CA HIS A 250 -12.19 -12.56 -17.70
C HIS A 250 -11.97 -13.97 -17.10
N ARG A 251 -10.89 -14.16 -16.35
CA ARG A 251 -10.60 -15.43 -15.69
C ARG A 251 -11.56 -15.76 -14.55
N SER A 252 -12.03 -14.74 -13.82
CA SER A 252 -12.95 -14.92 -12.70
C SER A 252 -14.37 -15.27 -13.17
N TYR A 253 -14.78 -14.71 -14.32
CA TYR A 253 -16.14 -14.80 -14.84
C TYR A 253 -16.16 -15.11 -16.34
N PRO A 254 -15.65 -16.27 -16.77
CA PRO A 254 -15.49 -16.60 -18.19
C PRO A 254 -16.83 -16.72 -18.94
N GLY A 255 -17.95 -16.89 -18.23
CA GLY A 255 -19.30 -16.93 -18.80
C GLY A 255 -19.91 -15.55 -19.11
N MET A 256 -19.38 -14.46 -18.54
CA MET A 256 -19.91 -13.11 -18.75
C MET A 256 -19.40 -12.52 -20.07
N GLN A 257 -20.31 -12.03 -20.91
CA GLN A 257 -19.97 -11.37 -22.18
C GLN A 257 -19.21 -10.07 -21.94
N ALA A 258 -19.50 -9.39 -20.83
CA ALA A 258 -18.90 -8.12 -20.47
C ALA A 258 -17.36 -8.15 -20.44
N PHE A 259 -16.77 -9.31 -20.15
CA PHE A 259 -15.33 -9.48 -19.97
C PHE A 259 -14.65 -10.25 -21.11
N GLN A 260 -15.35 -10.52 -22.21
CA GLN A 260 -14.75 -11.13 -23.41
C GLN A 260 -13.98 -10.11 -24.25
N GLN A 261 -14.41 -8.85 -24.19
CA GLN A 261 -13.81 -7.75 -24.93
C GLN A 261 -14.01 -6.45 -24.16
N ALA A 262 -13.02 -5.56 -24.26
CA ALA A 262 -13.14 -4.18 -23.85
C ALA A 262 -12.57 -3.26 -24.94
N SER A 263 -13.26 -2.14 -25.19
CA SER A 263 -12.88 -1.14 -26.20
C SER A 263 -12.42 0.14 -25.52
N ALA A 264 -11.67 1.02 -26.18
CA ALA A 264 -11.33 2.36 -25.66
C ALA A 264 -10.72 2.36 -24.23
N LEU A 265 -9.83 1.41 -23.95
CA LEU A 265 -9.03 1.37 -22.72
C LEU A 265 -7.87 2.37 -22.82
N LEU A 266 -7.68 3.21 -21.81
CA LEU A 266 -6.54 4.09 -21.67
C LEU A 266 -5.84 3.82 -20.33
N ASP A 267 -4.75 3.06 -20.41
CA ASP A 267 -3.90 2.76 -19.26
C ASP A 267 -2.95 3.92 -18.96
N LEU A 268 -3.10 4.53 -17.79
CA LEU A 268 -2.33 5.69 -17.36
C LEU A 268 -0.87 5.35 -17.02
N THR A 269 -0.54 4.08 -16.81
CA THR A 269 0.82 3.63 -16.45
C THR A 269 1.85 4.00 -17.51
N GLY A 270 1.50 3.85 -18.79
CA GLY A 270 2.37 4.15 -19.92
C GLY A 270 2.67 5.65 -20.04
N PRO A 271 1.64 6.51 -20.24
CA PRO A 271 1.80 7.96 -20.30
C PRO A 271 2.52 8.53 -19.08
N TRP A 272 2.23 8.03 -17.88
CA TRP A 272 2.92 8.45 -16.66
C TRP A 272 4.40 8.08 -16.66
N SER A 273 4.74 6.85 -17.05
CA SER A 273 6.13 6.41 -17.14
C SER A 273 6.94 7.30 -18.09
N LEU A 274 6.35 7.68 -19.23
CA LEU A 274 6.96 8.59 -20.18
C LEU A 274 7.11 10.00 -19.59
N TYR A 275 6.06 10.54 -18.97
CA TYR A 275 6.09 11.84 -18.32
C TYR A 275 7.22 11.95 -17.27
N MET A 276 7.38 10.93 -16.42
CA MET A 276 8.45 10.86 -15.42
C MET A 276 9.84 10.83 -16.03
N GLN A 277 10.03 10.09 -17.11
CA GLN A 277 11.33 10.03 -17.81
C GLN A 277 11.70 11.38 -18.44
N THR A 278 10.72 12.11 -18.99
CA THR A 278 10.95 13.36 -19.71
C THR A 278 11.08 14.56 -18.78
N TYR A 279 10.24 14.69 -17.76
CA TYR A 279 10.06 15.95 -17.02
C TYR A 279 10.48 15.90 -15.55
N ASN A 280 10.70 14.71 -14.97
CA ASN A 280 11.07 14.59 -13.54
C ASN A 280 12.45 13.94 -13.30
N SER A 281 13.37 14.12 -14.25
CA SER A 281 14.72 13.53 -14.23
C SER A 281 15.62 14.04 -13.09
N GLN A 282 15.31 15.19 -12.49
CA GLN A 282 16.09 15.74 -11.36
C GLN A 282 15.74 15.11 -10.00
N GLU A 283 14.48 14.72 -9.72
CA GLU A 283 14.12 13.95 -8.52
C GLU A 283 14.52 12.46 -8.60
N LEU A 284 14.82 11.97 -9.80
CA LEU A 284 15.25 10.58 -10.03
C LEU A 284 16.69 10.30 -9.59
N GLN A 285 17.47 11.31 -9.16
CA GLN A 285 18.86 11.12 -8.74
C GLN A 285 19.02 10.32 -7.43
N GLY A 286 17.95 10.09 -6.67
CA GLY A 286 17.96 9.24 -5.46
C GLY A 286 17.04 8.01 -5.51
N ARG A 287 16.26 7.84 -6.59
CA ARG A 287 15.31 6.73 -6.72
C ARG A 287 15.85 5.70 -7.69
N ARG A 288 15.80 4.41 -7.30
CA ARG A 288 16.25 3.28 -8.13
C ARG A 288 15.71 3.44 -9.56
N ARG A 289 16.63 3.55 -10.54
CA ARG A 289 16.30 3.37 -11.96
C ARG A 289 15.54 2.04 -12.08
N GLY A 290 14.25 2.08 -12.41
CA GLY A 290 13.39 0.90 -12.54
C GLY A 290 12.44 0.58 -11.38
N ALA A 291 12.26 1.46 -10.37
CA ALA A 291 11.18 1.29 -9.40
C ALA A 291 9.80 1.39 -10.12
N PRO A 292 8.89 0.43 -9.91
CA PRO A 292 7.61 0.42 -10.62
C PRO A 292 6.80 1.68 -10.28
N VAL A 293 6.25 2.29 -11.33
CA VAL A 293 5.25 3.33 -11.24
C VAL A 293 4.04 2.78 -10.48
N GLY A 294 3.73 3.36 -9.33
CA GLY A 294 2.53 3.04 -8.57
C GLY A 294 1.54 4.20 -8.62
N LEU A 295 0.24 3.90 -8.66
CA LEU A 295 -0.84 4.88 -8.66
C LEU A 295 -0.72 5.88 -7.49
N SER A 296 -0.33 5.43 -6.29
CA SER A 296 -0.10 6.31 -5.13
C SER A 296 1.01 7.36 -5.36
N ASN A 297 2.08 7.00 -6.10
CA ASN A 297 3.13 7.96 -6.46
C ASN A 297 2.62 8.96 -7.50
N MET A 298 1.85 8.48 -8.49
CA MET A 298 1.22 9.35 -9.48
C MET A 298 0.25 10.33 -8.82
N ALA A 299 -0.58 9.86 -7.88
CA ALA A 299 -1.47 10.71 -7.09
C ALA A 299 -0.68 11.74 -6.28
N HIS A 300 0.42 11.34 -5.62
CA HIS A 300 1.26 12.28 -4.89
C HIS A 300 1.83 13.38 -5.79
N SER A 301 2.42 12.99 -6.93
CA SER A 301 3.05 13.95 -7.84
C SER A 301 2.06 14.86 -8.57
N LEU A 302 0.84 14.40 -8.86
CA LEU A 302 -0.17 15.17 -9.61
C LEU A 302 -1.16 15.91 -8.70
N LEU A 303 -1.49 15.33 -7.55
CA LEU A 303 -2.57 15.79 -6.67
C LEU A 303 -2.07 16.20 -5.27
N GLY A 304 -0.76 16.12 -5.02
CA GLY A 304 -0.10 16.60 -3.81
C GLY A 304 -0.16 15.66 -2.61
N LYS A 305 -0.93 14.58 -2.67
CA LYS A 305 -1.07 13.59 -1.59
C LYS A 305 -1.04 12.15 -2.11
N PRO A 306 -0.37 11.22 -1.41
CA PRO A 306 -0.36 9.82 -1.79
C PRO A 306 -1.72 9.16 -1.49
N LEU A 307 -1.97 8.01 -2.12
CA LEU A 307 -3.10 7.15 -1.74
C LEU A 307 -2.80 6.39 -0.45
N ASN A 308 -3.82 6.22 0.40
CA ASN A 308 -3.75 5.34 1.56
C ASN A 308 -3.75 3.88 1.10
N LYS A 309 -2.83 3.06 1.61
CA LYS A 309 -2.68 1.64 1.24
C LYS A 309 -3.04 0.67 2.36
N ALA A 310 -3.52 1.17 3.50
CA ALA A 310 -3.93 0.34 4.64
C ALA A 310 -4.83 -0.84 4.23
N MET A 311 -5.79 -0.57 3.34
CA MET A 311 -6.77 -1.57 2.92
C MET A 311 -6.38 -2.36 1.67
N GLN A 312 -5.21 -2.12 1.06
CA GLN A 312 -4.80 -2.74 -0.20
C GLN A 312 -4.68 -4.28 -0.12
N ALA A 313 -4.43 -4.83 1.07
CA ALA A 313 -4.32 -6.27 1.31
C ALA A 313 -5.45 -6.81 2.21
N SER A 314 -6.51 -6.02 2.41
CA SER A 314 -7.65 -6.42 3.22
C SER A 314 -8.55 -7.43 2.48
N PRO A 315 -9.36 -8.24 3.18
CA PRO A 315 -10.36 -9.08 2.53
C PRO A 315 -11.36 -8.22 1.74
N ALA A 316 -11.25 -8.22 0.42
CA ALA A 316 -12.18 -7.50 -0.45
C ALA A 316 -13.52 -8.25 -0.57
N GLN A 317 -14.40 -8.12 0.43
CA GLN A 317 -15.75 -8.66 0.39
C GLN A 317 -16.74 -7.70 1.08
N PHE A 318 -17.94 -7.57 0.51
CA PHE A 318 -19.04 -6.87 1.15
C PHE A 318 -19.44 -7.60 2.45
N CYS A 319 -19.30 -6.92 3.60
CA CYS A 319 -19.85 -7.38 4.86
C CYS A 319 -21.36 -7.05 4.94
N SER A 320 -22.13 -7.85 5.68
CA SER A 320 -23.60 -7.71 5.85
C SER A 320 -24.06 -6.36 6.41
N SER A 321 -23.12 -5.52 6.84
CA SER A 321 -23.31 -4.22 7.45
C SER A 321 -22.62 -3.11 6.63
N GLN A 322 -22.97 -2.95 5.35
CA GLN A 322 -22.80 -1.75 4.48
C GLN A 322 -21.45 -0.95 4.51
N HIS A 323 -20.42 -1.41 5.18
CA HIS A 323 -19.15 -0.71 5.33
C HIS A 323 -18.10 -1.43 4.49
N LEU A 324 -17.77 -0.81 3.37
CA LEU A 324 -16.49 -0.96 2.70
C LEU A 324 -15.62 0.22 3.11
N ALA A 325 -14.43 -0.08 3.64
CA ALA A 325 -13.35 0.89 3.73
C ALA A 325 -12.70 0.96 2.33
N LEU A 326 -12.94 2.06 1.62
CA LEU A 326 -12.42 2.26 0.26
C LEU A 326 -11.07 2.99 0.32
N ALA A 327 -10.18 2.64 -0.62
CA ALA A 327 -8.86 3.24 -0.84
C ALA A 327 -8.93 4.55 -1.66
#